data_AF-A0A0Q0ZTQ5-F1
#
_entry.id   AF-A0A0Q0ZTQ5-F1
#
_cell.length_a   1.000
_cell.length_b   1.000
_cell.length_c   1.000
_cell.angle_alpha   90.00
_cell.angle_beta   90.00
_cell.angle_gamma   90.00
#
_symmetry.space_group_name_H-M   'P 1'
#
loop_
_entity.id
_entity.type
_entity.pdbx_description
1 polymer ?
#
loop_
_entity_poly.entity_id
_entity_poly.type
_entity_poly.pdbx_seq_one_letter_code
_entity_poly.pdbx_strand_id
1 'polypeptide(L)' 'MLLVHVRKYYEGVTGEEISTEQYNTLEISPVHIHKNKICHKKAILTLGEELVQHIRQNHSPVVHYAKETASGEIAAEH' A
#
# COMPACT_ATOMS: atom_id res chain seq x y z
N MET A 1 10.41 5.53 1.07
CA MET A 1 9.80 6.87 0.95
C MET A 1 8.34 6.78 0.55
N LEU A 2 8.03 6.21 -0.62
CA LEU A 2 6.68 6.21 -1.20
C LEU A 2 5.54 5.86 -0.22
N LEU A 3 5.58 4.72 0.46
CA LEU A 3 4.49 4.31 1.38
C LEU A 3 4.27 5.27 2.55
N VAL A 4 5.32 5.94 3.04
CA VAL A 4 5.16 6.98 4.08
C VAL A 4 4.39 8.17 3.52
N HIS A 5 4.60 8.54 2.26
CA HIS A 5 3.82 9.59 1.61
C HIS A 5 2.39 9.14 1.31
N VAL A 6 2.18 7.89 0.92
CA VAL A 6 0.82 7.33 0.73
C VAL A 6 0.03 7.42 2.04
N ARG A 7 0.64 7.04 3.17
CA ARG A 7 0.03 7.20 4.50
C ARG A 7 -0.33 8.66 4.77
N LYS A 8 0.65 9.57 4.69
CA LYS A 8 0.41 11.01 4.94
C LYS A 8 -0.66 11.61 4.05
N TYR A 9 -0.70 11.19 2.79
CA TYR A 9 -1.73 11.60 1.85
C TYR A 9 -3.10 11.11 2.31
N TYR A 10 -3.24 9.82 2.64
CA TYR A 10 -4.49 9.27 3.16
C TYR A 10 -4.96 10.04 4.40
N GLU A 11 -4.10 10.17 5.42
CA GLU A 11 -4.42 10.87 6.67
C GLU A 11 -4.80 12.34 6.40
N GLY A 12 -4.14 12.99 5.44
CA GLY A 12 -4.44 14.36 5.05
C GLY A 12 -5.76 14.54 4.30
N VAL A 13 -6.20 13.56 3.51
CA VAL A 13 -7.46 13.65 2.75
C VAL A 13 -8.68 13.14 3.52
N THR A 14 -8.50 12.16 4.41
CA THR A 14 -9.61 11.59 5.20
C THR A 14 -9.74 12.24 6.58
N GLY A 15 -8.66 12.80 7.12
CA GLY A 15 -8.57 13.23 8.52
C GLY A 15 -8.46 12.06 9.51
N GLU A 16 -8.32 10.83 9.03
CA GLU A 16 -8.18 9.62 9.85
C GLU A 16 -6.71 9.30 10.05
N GLU A 17 -6.31 9.03 11.30
CA GLU A 17 -4.96 8.58 11.61
C GLU A 17 -4.83 7.07 11.43
N ILE A 18 -3.78 6.63 10.73
CA ILE A 18 -3.48 5.20 10.57
C ILE A 18 -2.51 4.79 11.68
N SER A 19 -2.93 3.88 12.56
CA SER A 19 -2.01 3.25 13.50
C SER A 19 -0.99 2.39 12.76
N THR A 20 0.29 2.57 13.07
CA THR A 20 1.42 1.84 12.46
C THR A 20 2.41 1.35 13.52
N GLU A 21 1.90 0.78 14.60
CA GLU A 21 2.70 0.36 15.75
C GLU A 21 3.79 -0.65 15.37
N GLN A 22 3.48 -1.61 14.48
CA GLN A 22 4.46 -2.61 14.07
C GLN A 22 5.53 -1.99 13.20
N TYR A 23 5.17 -1.11 12.27
CA TYR A 23 6.15 -0.36 11.48
C TYR A 23 7.06 0.49 12.38
N ASN A 24 6.50 1.18 13.37
CA ASN A 24 7.24 2.04 14.30
C ASN A 24 8.25 1.23 15.13
N THR A 25 7.86 0.03 15.57
CA THR A 25 8.73 -0.89 16.35
C THR A 25 9.96 -1.37 15.55
N LEU A 26 9.93 -1.31 14.21
CA LEU A 26 11.11 -1.67 13.40
C LEU A 26 12.21 -0.60 13.46
N GLU A 27 11.90 0.62 13.90
CA GLU A 27 12.83 1.75 13.94
C GLU A 27 13.54 1.98 12.58
N ILE A 28 12.84 1.68 11.47
CA ILE A 28 13.31 1.88 10.10
C ILE A 28 12.46 2.97 9.44
N SER A 29 13.07 4.12 9.20
CA SER A 29 12.48 5.16 8.36
C SER A 29 13.23 5.30 7.04
N PRO A 30 12.60 5.93 6.02
CA PRO A 30 13.23 6.08 4.72
C PRO A 30 14.57 6.84 4.69
N VAL A 31 14.89 7.62 5.72
CA VAL A 31 16.19 8.34 5.82
C VAL A 31 17.34 7.43 6.26
N HIS A 32 17.05 6.24 6.77
CA HIS A 32 18.05 5.27 7.23
C HIS A 32 18.74 4.55 6.06
N ILE A 33 19.31 5.28 5.10
CA ILE A 33 19.89 4.75 3.85
C ILE A 33 21.05 3.77 4.07
N HIS A 34 21.61 3.74 5.28
CA HIS A 34 22.71 2.85 5.66
C HIS A 34 22.23 1.53 6.30
N LYS A 35 20.94 1.37 6.61
CA LYS A 35 20.40 0.11 7.13
C LYS A 35 20.28 -0.92 6.00
N ASN A 36 20.29 -2.21 6.36
CA ASN A 36 20.34 -3.27 5.37
C ASN A 36 19.04 -3.36 4.55
N LYS A 37 19.14 -3.90 3.33
CA LYS A 37 18.02 -4.03 2.40
C LYS A 37 16.86 -4.87 2.96
N ILE A 38 17.14 -5.87 3.80
CA ILE A 38 16.14 -6.75 4.40
C ILE A 38 15.28 -5.96 5.40
N CYS A 39 15.88 -5.12 6.24
CA CYS A 39 15.19 -4.24 7.17
C CYS A 39 14.25 -3.28 6.43
N HIS A 40 14.71 -2.68 5.34
CA HIS A 40 13.86 -1.80 4.52
C HIS A 40 12.69 -2.54 3.88
N LYS A 41 12.90 -3.76 3.36
CA LYS A 41 11.82 -4.59 2.82
C LYS A 41 10.79 -4.92 3.89
N LYS A 42 11.24 -5.34 5.08
CA LYS A 42 10.36 -5.64 6.21
C LYS A 42 9.52 -4.41 6.58
N ALA A 43 10.14 -3.24 6.66
CA ALA A 43 9.46 -1.99 6.98
C ALA A 43 8.40 -1.61 5.92
N ILE A 44 8.69 -1.80 4.63
CA ILE A 44 7.74 -1.55 3.54
C ILE A 44 6.54 -2.49 3.64
N LEU A 45 6.78 -3.79 3.85
CA LEU A 45 5.72 -4.79 3.94
C LEU A 45 4.83 -4.56 5.17
N THR A 46 5.44 -4.32 6.34
CA THR A 46 4.70 -4.04 7.57
C THR A 46 3.84 -2.78 7.44
N LEU A 47 4.38 -1.69 6.91
CA LEU A 47 3.61 -0.46 6.70
C LEU A 47 2.46 -0.65 5.69
N GLY A 48 2.70 -1.42 4.62
CA GLY A 48 1.68 -1.73 3.63
C GLY A 48 0.52 -2.55 4.21
N GLU A 49 0.83 -3.55 5.03
CA GLU A 49 -0.16 -4.39 5.72
C GLU A 49 -1.06 -3.54 6.62
N GLU A 50 -0.46 -2.72 7.49
CA GLU A 50 -1.19 -1.86 8.43
C GLU A 50 -2.08 -0.83 7.69
N LEU A 51 -1.58 -0.26 6.59
CA LEU A 51 -2.34 0.67 5.75
C LEU A 51 -3.57 0.00 5.12
N VAL A 52 -3.37 -1.15 4.46
CA VAL A 52 -4.46 -1.89 3.80
C VAL A 52 -5.47 -2.38 4.81
N GLN A 53 -5.03 -2.88 5.96
CA GLN A 53 -5.91 -3.31 7.03
C GLN A 53 -6.78 -2.16 7.54
N HIS A 54 -6.18 -1.00 7.83
CA HIS A 54 -6.91 0.18 8.28
C HIS A 54 -7.94 0.64 7.23
N ILE A 55 -7.53 0.76 5.97
CA ILE A 55 -8.41 1.19 4.88
C ILE A 55 -9.58 0.22 4.77
N ARG A 56 -9.34 -1.10 4.72
CA ARG A 56 -10.43 -2.09 4.58
C ARG A 56 -11.44 -2.06 5.73
N GLN A 57 -10.99 -1.72 6.93
CA GLN A 57 -11.84 -1.66 8.13
C GLN A 57 -12.71 -0.40 8.16
N ASN A 58 -12.18 0.75 7.74
CA ASN A 58 -12.86 2.05 7.85
C ASN A 58 -13.55 2.47 6.54
N HIS A 59 -12.95 2.11 5.41
CA HIS A 59 -13.41 2.40 4.06
C HIS A 59 -13.38 1.11 3.27
N SER A 60 -14.41 0.26 3.41
CA SER A 60 -14.59 -0.88 2.51
C SER A 60 -14.76 -0.32 1.10
N PRO A 61 -13.70 -0.32 0.26
CA PRO A 61 -13.83 0.29 -1.04
C PRO A 61 -14.66 -0.72 -1.82
N VAL A 62 -15.86 -0.31 -2.24
CA VAL A 62 -16.57 -1.02 -3.31
C VAL A 62 -15.73 -0.79 -4.57
N VAL A 63 -14.65 -1.58 -4.71
CA VAL A 63 -13.85 -1.60 -5.92
C VAL A 63 -14.69 -2.33 -6.94
N HIS A 64 -15.47 -1.57 -7.71
CA HIS A 64 -15.98 -2.06 -8.98
C HIS A 64 -14.75 -2.25 -9.89
N TYR A 65 -14.17 -3.45 -9.81
CA TYR A 65 -13.38 -3.94 -10.93
C TYR A 65 -14.34 -3.99 -12.12
N ALA A 66 -14.25 -3.00 -13.00
CA ALA A 66 -14.75 -3.15 -14.34
C ALA A 66 -14.02 -4.38 -14.89
N LYS A 67 -14.73 -5.50 -14.92
CA LYS A 67 -14.30 -6.67 -15.68
C LYS A 67 -14.39 -6.18 -17.12
N GLU A 68 -13.29 -5.64 -17.65
CA GLU A 68 -13.09 -5.64 -19.09
C GLU A 68 -13.17 -7.12 -19.47
N THR A 69 -14.38 -7.54 -19.84
CA THR A 69 -14.57 -8.70 -20.67
C THR A 69 -13.77 -8.39 -21.92
N ALA A 70 -12.57 -8.96 -22.00
CA ALA A 70 -11.90 -9.22 -23.25
C ALA A 70 -12.86 -10.08 -24.09
N SER A 71 -13.80 -9.40 -24.75
CA SER A 71 -14.64 -9.95 -25.79
C SER A 71 -13.71 -10.17 -26.96
N GLY A 72 -13.43 -11.44 -27.21
CA GLY A 72 -12.36 -11.87 -28.10
C GLY A 72 -12.58 -11.49 -29.55
N GLU A 73 -11.46 -11.39 -30.25
CA GLU A 73 -11.25 -11.85 -31.62
C GLU A 73 -9.73 -11.90 -31.83
N ILE A 74 -9.14 -13.07 -31.58
CA ILE A 74 -7.80 -13.38 -32.09
C ILE A 74 -8.01 -13.86 -33.52
N ALA A 75 -7.83 -12.96 -34.48
CA ALA A 75 -7.76 -13.31 -35.89
C ALA A 75 -6.50 -14.17 -36.11
N ALA A 76 -6.70 -15.44 -36.48
CA ALA A 76 -5.63 -16.27 -37.00
C ALA A 76 -5.36 -15.86 -38.45
N GLU A 77 -4.17 -15.33 -38.72
CA GLU A 77 -3.66 -15.08 -40.07
C GLU A 77 -3.34 -16.44 -40.74
N HIS A 78 -3.80 -16.63 -41.98
CA HIS A 78 -3.55 -17.76 -42.86
C HIS A 78 -2.73 -17.28 -44.06
#